data_AF-A0AAU5VED7-F1
#
_entry.id   AF-A0AAU5VED7-F1
#
_cell.length_a   1.000
_cell.length_b   1.000
_cell.length_c   1.000
_cell.angle_alpha   90.00
_cell.angle_beta   90.00
_cell.angle_gamma   90.00
#
_symmetry.space_group_name_H-M   'P 1'
#
loop_
_entity.id
_entity.type
_entity.pdbx_description
1 polymer ?
#
loop_
_entity_poly.entity_id
_entity_poly.type
_entity_poly.pdbx_seq_one_letter_code
_entity_poly.pdbx_strand_id
1 'polypeptide(L)'
;MTAAQDTKRPPRRLDDVPGWFPVLDQMLFTWFLERQKAAGIRGDLLEVGVYMGKSAILLGQHRQPGEGYTVCDLFEGDAPDGANRAESTKSYSALTQRAFEENYLSFHDELPRVLPGPSSRVPDEVEPRSCRFVHIDASHLYEHVYGDIGAAHDLLQPDGIVVLDDFRSEHTPGVSIAAWEAVLNRGLRPICLSTQKLYGTWGDSSAVQEELLSMVRGREDCHLSVQQAAGHPIIRLKSKNMEAPPFPYSRHHTGEADGGGTSPGRASVSRRPVTWRRRTKRIAADVLPPVLTRAIRGARASRRTTARLPGGSL
;
A
#
# COMPACT_ATOMS: atom_id res chain seq x y z
N MET A 1 -23.21 8.33 -4.55
CA MET A 1 -24.13 8.52 -3.41
C MET A 1 -24.05 7.29 -2.53
N THR A 2 -23.08 7.25 -1.63
CA THR A 2 -22.94 6.22 -0.60
C THR A 2 -23.74 6.67 0.62
N ALA A 3 -24.57 5.79 1.15
CA ALA A 3 -25.45 6.09 2.27
C ALA A 3 -24.64 6.50 3.50
N ALA A 4 -24.96 7.68 4.06
CA ALA A 4 -24.57 8.02 5.41
C ALA A 4 -25.22 6.99 6.35
N GLN A 5 -24.42 6.04 6.86
CA GLN A 5 -24.88 5.09 7.86
C GLN A 5 -24.97 5.81 9.21
N ASP A 6 -26.17 5.78 9.79
CA ASP A 6 -26.54 6.24 11.13
C ASP A 6 -25.63 5.55 12.17
N THR A 7 -24.66 6.27 12.74
CA THR A 7 -23.68 5.79 13.73
C THR A 7 -24.32 5.59 15.12
N LYS A 8 -25.36 4.75 15.21
CA LYS A 8 -26.03 4.48 16.50
C LYS A 8 -25.55 3.24 17.23
N ARG A 9 -24.69 2.41 16.61
CA ARG A 9 -24.19 1.18 17.23
C ARG A 9 -22.67 1.11 17.11
N PRO A 10 -21.96 0.79 18.20
CA PRO A 10 -20.52 0.55 18.14
C PRO A 10 -20.17 -0.56 17.12
N PRO A 11 -19.05 -0.44 16.40
CA PRO A 11 -18.64 -1.41 15.39
C PRO A 11 -18.36 -2.77 16.04
N ARG A 12 -18.82 -3.86 15.42
CA ARG A 12 -18.56 -5.23 15.89
C ARG A 12 -17.39 -5.87 15.13
N ARG A 13 -17.24 -5.53 13.86
CA ARG A 13 -16.19 -5.95 12.93
C ARG A 13 -15.52 -4.72 12.31
N LEU A 14 -14.31 -4.90 11.79
CA LEU A 14 -13.59 -3.80 11.11
C LEU A 14 -14.41 -3.20 9.96
N ASP A 15 -15.21 -4.03 9.27
CA ASP A 15 -16.07 -3.59 8.18
C ASP A 15 -17.26 -2.73 8.60
N ASP A 16 -17.62 -2.73 9.88
CA ASP A 16 -18.65 -1.85 10.42
C ASP A 16 -18.13 -0.41 10.60
N VAL A 17 -16.81 -0.21 10.62
CA VAL A 17 -16.20 1.12 10.73
C VAL A 17 -16.27 1.82 9.38
N PRO A 18 -16.85 3.03 9.28
CA PRO A 18 -16.89 3.77 8.03
C PRO A 18 -15.48 4.10 7.51
N GLY A 19 -15.25 4.01 6.20
CA GLY A 19 -13.99 4.40 5.58
C GLY A 19 -13.63 3.56 4.35
N TRP A 20 -12.68 4.06 3.55
CA TRP A 20 -12.23 3.46 2.30
C TRP A 20 -10.95 2.67 2.48
N PHE A 21 -11.09 1.45 3.02
CA PHE A 21 -9.94 0.55 3.21
C PHE A 21 -10.20 -0.82 2.58
N PRO A 22 -9.97 -0.97 1.26
CA PRO A 22 -10.26 -2.20 0.53
C PRO A 22 -9.47 -3.41 1.07
N VAL A 23 -10.03 -4.61 0.86
CA VAL A 23 -9.44 -5.88 1.35
C VAL A 23 -8.01 -6.13 0.87
N LEU A 24 -7.65 -5.65 -0.33
CA LEU A 24 -6.28 -5.75 -0.84
C LEU A 24 -5.32 -4.90 0.00
N ASP A 25 -5.72 -3.68 0.35
CA ASP A 25 -4.91 -2.77 1.13
C ASP A 25 -4.80 -3.22 2.59
N GLN A 26 -5.86 -3.81 3.16
CA GLN A 26 -5.80 -4.49 4.46
C GLN A 26 -4.74 -5.60 4.45
N MET A 27 -4.74 -6.46 3.42
CA MET A 27 -3.73 -7.51 3.27
C MET A 27 -2.32 -6.95 3.07
N LEU A 28 -2.17 -5.88 2.29
CA LEU A 28 -0.85 -5.28 2.03
C LEU A 28 -0.28 -4.63 3.30
N PHE A 29 -1.07 -3.86 4.04
CA PHE A 29 -0.65 -3.27 5.31
C PHE A 29 -0.18 -4.36 6.27
N THR A 30 -1.02 -5.38 6.50
CA THR A 30 -0.67 -6.52 7.36
C THR A 30 0.60 -7.22 6.88
N TRP A 31 0.75 -7.45 5.57
CA TRP A 31 1.93 -8.13 5.04
C TRP A 31 3.21 -7.30 5.24
N PHE A 32 3.21 -6.00 4.93
CA PHE A 32 4.36 -5.13 5.13
C PHE A 32 4.77 -5.05 6.61
N LEU A 33 3.79 -4.90 7.51
CA LEU A 33 4.03 -4.76 8.95
C LEU A 33 4.52 -6.07 9.58
N GLU A 34 3.93 -7.21 9.22
CA GLU A 34 4.39 -8.52 9.68
C GLU A 34 5.78 -8.87 9.10
N ARG A 35 6.06 -8.48 7.85
CA ARG A 35 7.41 -8.60 7.28
C ARG A 35 8.43 -7.82 8.10
N GLN A 36 8.16 -6.55 8.39
CA GLN A 36 9.04 -5.72 9.22
C GLN A 36 9.27 -6.34 10.60
N LYS A 37 8.19 -6.79 11.25
CA LYS A 37 8.25 -7.47 12.55
C LYS A 37 9.10 -8.75 12.51
N ALA A 38 8.91 -9.59 11.49
CA ALA A 38 9.68 -10.83 11.30
C ALA A 38 11.18 -10.56 11.02
N ALA A 39 11.49 -9.45 10.35
CA ALA A 39 12.85 -8.99 10.14
C ALA A 39 13.47 -8.29 11.36
N GLY A 40 12.74 -8.16 12.47
CA GLY A 40 13.22 -7.47 13.67
C GLY A 40 13.27 -5.95 13.53
N ILE A 41 12.68 -5.38 12.48
CA ILE A 41 12.59 -3.93 12.29
C ILE A 41 11.65 -3.38 13.37
N ARG A 42 12.07 -2.27 13.97
CA ARG A 42 11.36 -1.54 15.02
C ARG A 42 11.29 -0.08 14.65
N GLY A 43 10.20 0.57 15.02
CA GLY A 43 10.01 1.99 14.77
C GLY A 43 8.55 2.37 14.91
N ASP A 44 8.32 3.67 14.99
CA ASP A 44 6.99 4.20 15.20
C ASP A 44 6.10 4.00 13.97
N LEU A 45 4.80 4.06 14.20
CA LEU A 45 3.77 4.12 13.18
C LEU A 45 3.22 5.54 13.11
N LEU A 46 2.91 6.00 11.90
CA LEU A 46 2.27 7.29 11.67
C LEU A 46 1.18 7.14 10.62
N GLU A 47 0.01 7.72 10.89
CA GLU A 47 -1.05 7.90 9.91
C GLU A 47 -1.48 9.38 9.87
N VAL A 48 -1.57 9.93 8.67
CA VAL A 48 -1.98 11.31 8.40
C VAL A 48 -3.24 11.25 7.55
N GLY A 49 -4.38 11.65 8.12
CA GLY A 49 -5.72 11.39 7.61
C GLY A 49 -6.23 10.04 8.13
N VAL A 50 -7.12 10.07 9.13
CA VAL A 50 -7.64 8.84 9.77
C VAL A 50 -9.13 8.66 9.61
N TYR A 51 -9.87 9.75 9.37
CA TYR A 51 -11.32 9.73 9.30
C TYR A 51 -11.92 9.00 10.52
N MET A 52 -12.76 7.99 10.31
CA MET A 52 -13.41 7.20 11.37
C MET A 52 -12.53 6.05 11.90
N GLY A 53 -11.27 5.94 11.45
CA GLY A 53 -10.24 5.09 12.03
C GLY A 53 -10.12 3.68 11.46
N LYS A 54 -10.72 3.36 10.31
CA LYS A 54 -10.72 1.98 9.78
C LYS A 54 -9.30 1.44 9.51
N SER A 55 -8.46 2.20 8.81
CA SER A 55 -7.05 1.87 8.60
C SER A 55 -6.25 1.98 9.90
N ALA A 56 -6.54 3.01 10.71
CA ALA A 56 -5.88 3.25 11.98
C ALA A 56 -5.99 2.06 12.95
N ILE A 57 -7.18 1.47 13.02
CA ILE A 57 -7.48 0.28 13.85
C ILE A 57 -6.61 -0.90 13.41
N LEU A 58 -6.44 -1.11 12.10
CA LEU A 58 -5.58 -2.18 11.60
C LEU A 58 -4.10 -1.89 11.89
N LEU A 59 -3.62 -0.67 11.65
CA LEU A 59 -2.26 -0.26 11.97
C LEU A 59 -1.93 -0.46 13.45
N GLY A 60 -2.86 -0.08 14.34
CA GLY A 60 -2.72 -0.25 15.79
C GLY A 60 -2.44 -1.68 16.24
N GLN A 61 -2.98 -2.69 15.53
CA GLN A 61 -2.74 -4.12 15.87
C GLN A 61 -1.29 -4.55 15.63
N HIS A 62 -0.56 -3.81 14.79
CA HIS A 62 0.82 -4.09 14.45
C HIS A 62 1.83 -3.24 15.22
N ARG A 63 1.38 -2.37 16.14
CA ARG A 63 2.25 -1.65 17.07
C ARG A 63 2.94 -2.65 18.00
N GLN A 64 4.27 -2.60 18.06
CA GLN A 64 5.06 -3.48 18.92
C GLN A 64 5.36 -2.80 20.27
N PRO A 65 5.66 -3.57 21.33
CA PRO A 65 6.10 -3.00 22.60
C PRO A 65 7.30 -2.06 22.42
N GLY A 66 7.18 -0.84 22.97
CA GLY A 66 8.20 0.20 22.85
C GLY A 66 8.09 1.07 21.59
N GLU A 67 7.20 0.78 20.65
CA GLU A 67 6.92 1.66 19.50
C GLU A 67 5.85 2.69 19.87
N GLY A 68 6.01 3.91 19.34
CA GLY A 68 4.97 4.92 19.28
C GLY A 68 3.98 4.65 18.14
N TYR A 69 2.75 5.15 18.30
CA TYR A 69 1.80 5.25 17.21
C TYR A 69 1.12 6.61 17.28
N THR A 70 1.28 7.41 16.23
CA THR A 70 0.72 8.75 16.11
C THR A 70 -0.28 8.80 14.96
N VAL A 71 -1.40 9.46 15.20
CA VAL A 71 -2.41 9.76 14.18
C VAL A 71 -2.60 11.27 14.08
N CYS A 72 -2.78 11.80 12.89
CA CYS A 72 -3.05 13.22 12.65
C CYS A 72 -4.24 13.40 11.71
N ASP A 73 -5.19 14.25 12.09
CA ASP A 73 -6.36 14.59 11.27
C ASP A 73 -6.89 15.96 11.69
N LEU A 74 -7.60 16.64 10.79
CA LEU A 74 -8.28 17.88 11.09
C LEU A 74 -9.47 17.65 12.03
N PHE A 75 -10.15 16.50 11.92
CA PHE A 75 -11.41 16.22 12.62
C PHE A 75 -12.43 17.37 12.45
N GLU A 76 -13.04 17.87 13.54
CA GLU A 76 -13.88 19.07 13.55
C GLU A 76 -13.12 20.40 13.41
N GLY A 77 -11.79 20.34 13.27
CA GLY A 77 -10.91 21.50 13.15
C GLY A 77 -10.98 22.19 11.79
N ASP A 78 -10.56 23.45 11.80
CA ASP A 78 -10.52 24.27 10.59
C ASP A 78 -9.40 23.83 9.64
N ALA A 79 -9.77 23.46 8.41
CA ALA A 79 -8.79 23.25 7.36
C ALA A 79 -8.01 24.56 7.06
N PRO A 80 -6.70 24.46 6.76
CA PRO A 80 -5.78 25.60 6.69
C PRO A 80 -6.09 26.59 5.56
N ASP A 81 -6.82 26.17 4.53
CA ASP A 81 -7.22 27.03 3.41
C ASP A 81 -8.66 26.73 2.94
N GLY A 82 -9.20 27.63 2.12
CA GLY A 82 -10.59 27.55 1.65
C GLY A 82 -10.88 26.37 0.72
N ALA A 83 -9.90 25.87 -0.03
CA ALA A 83 -10.08 24.74 -0.93
C ALA A 83 -10.12 23.42 -0.14
N ASN A 84 -9.19 23.24 0.80
CA ASN A 84 -9.15 22.09 1.71
C ASN A 84 -10.41 22.08 2.58
N ARG A 85 -10.87 23.24 3.07
CA ARG A 85 -12.13 23.36 3.81
C ARG A 85 -13.36 22.94 3.00
N ALA A 86 -13.44 23.35 1.73
CA ALA A 86 -14.54 22.98 0.86
C ALA A 86 -14.57 21.47 0.58
N GLU A 87 -13.40 20.84 0.52
CA GLU A 87 -13.25 19.39 0.44
C GLU A 87 -13.72 18.70 1.72
N SER A 88 -13.19 19.09 2.89
CA SER A 88 -13.54 18.49 4.18
C SER A 88 -15.03 18.62 4.50
N THR A 89 -15.63 19.78 4.22
CA THR A 89 -17.07 20.04 4.47
C THR A 89 -17.98 19.13 3.63
N LYS A 90 -17.56 18.76 2.42
CA LYS A 90 -18.35 17.90 1.52
C LYS A 90 -18.21 16.42 1.86
N SER A 91 -17.02 15.99 2.25
CA SER A 91 -16.69 14.56 2.39
C SER A 91 -16.79 14.05 3.82
N TYR A 92 -16.64 14.92 4.84
CA TYR A 92 -16.40 14.50 6.23
C TYR A 92 -17.31 15.21 7.26
N SER A 93 -18.50 15.67 6.89
CA SER A 93 -19.38 16.46 7.78
C SER A 93 -19.82 15.77 9.08
N ALA A 94 -19.64 14.46 9.19
CA ALA A 94 -19.93 13.67 10.40
C ALA A 94 -18.67 13.32 11.22
N LEU A 95 -17.47 13.65 10.72
CA LEU A 95 -16.20 13.34 11.36
C LEU A 95 -16.03 14.19 12.62
N THR A 96 -15.76 13.52 13.73
CA THR A 96 -15.28 14.14 14.97
C THR A 96 -14.16 13.30 15.54
N GLN A 97 -13.24 13.92 16.28
CA GLN A 97 -12.19 13.21 16.99
C GLN A 97 -12.79 12.12 17.89
N ARG A 98 -13.89 12.43 18.57
CA ARG A 98 -14.61 11.49 19.42
C ARG A 98 -15.09 10.25 18.67
N ALA A 99 -15.65 10.40 17.47
CA ALA A 99 -16.14 9.25 16.68
C ALA A 99 -14.99 8.32 16.29
N PHE A 100 -13.84 8.89 15.90
CA PHE A 100 -12.61 8.12 15.68
C PHE A 100 -12.19 7.37 16.94
N GLU A 101 -12.10 8.06 18.09
CA GLU A 101 -11.66 7.47 19.36
C GLU A 101 -12.58 6.34 19.83
N GLU A 102 -13.91 6.51 19.73
CA GLU A 102 -14.90 5.48 20.09
C GLU A 102 -14.77 4.23 19.19
N ASN A 103 -14.59 4.43 17.87
CA ASN A 103 -14.35 3.32 16.95
C ASN A 103 -13.01 2.62 17.25
N TYR A 104 -11.95 3.38 17.50
CA TYR A 104 -10.63 2.82 17.78
C TYR A 104 -10.62 1.99 19.06
N LEU A 105 -11.19 2.55 20.14
CA LEU A 105 -11.30 1.90 21.44
C LEU A 105 -12.22 0.67 21.42
N SER A 106 -13.10 0.54 20.42
CA SER A 106 -13.86 -0.69 20.24
C SER A 106 -12.97 -1.92 19.98
N PHE A 107 -11.76 -1.73 19.43
CA PHE A 107 -10.82 -2.80 19.08
C PHE A 107 -9.53 -2.81 19.90
N HIS A 108 -9.18 -1.68 20.54
CA HIS A 108 -7.94 -1.48 21.27
C HIS A 108 -8.19 -0.96 22.69
N ASP A 109 -7.28 -1.22 23.62
CA ASP A 109 -7.42 -0.78 25.01
C ASP A 109 -6.96 0.65 25.27
N GLU A 110 -6.06 1.17 24.42
CA GLU A 110 -5.49 2.51 24.55
C GLU A 110 -5.48 3.20 23.19
N LEU A 111 -5.68 4.52 23.19
CA LEU A 111 -5.60 5.34 21.99
C LEU A 111 -4.14 5.48 21.50
N PRO A 112 -3.92 5.66 20.19
CA PRO A 112 -2.66 6.22 19.71
C PRO A 112 -2.52 7.67 20.20
N ARG A 113 -1.34 8.25 20.02
CA ARG A 113 -1.17 9.69 20.21
C ARG A 113 -1.95 10.42 19.11
N VAL A 114 -2.99 11.17 19.50
CA VAL A 114 -3.83 11.92 18.56
C VAL A 114 -3.33 13.35 18.42
N LEU A 115 -3.04 13.78 17.19
CA LEU A 115 -2.65 15.13 16.83
C LEU A 115 -3.76 15.81 16.03
N PRO A 116 -4.70 16.53 16.69
CA PRO A 116 -5.73 17.26 15.98
C PRO A 116 -5.14 18.50 15.29
N GLY A 117 -5.40 18.65 14.00
CA GLY A 117 -5.00 19.80 13.21
C GLY A 117 -4.37 19.44 11.86
N PRO A 118 -3.80 20.44 11.16
CA PRO A 118 -3.21 20.23 9.85
C PRO A 118 -1.95 19.36 9.95
N SER A 119 -1.73 18.53 8.92
CA SER A 119 -0.58 17.63 8.80
C SER A 119 0.77 18.35 8.83
N SER A 120 0.79 19.65 8.51
CA SER A 120 1.98 20.50 8.59
C SER A 120 2.62 20.59 9.99
N ARG A 121 1.91 20.17 11.05
CA ARG A 121 2.44 20.09 12.43
C ARG A 121 3.21 18.80 12.70
N VAL A 122 2.97 17.74 11.93
CA VAL A 122 3.52 16.41 12.17
C VAL A 122 5.06 16.40 12.28
N PRO A 123 5.83 17.14 11.45
CA PRO A 123 7.29 17.19 11.56
C PRO A 123 7.82 17.74 12.90
N ASP A 124 7.06 18.60 13.58
CA ASP A 124 7.45 19.16 14.89
C ASP A 124 7.10 18.22 16.05
N GLU A 125 6.19 17.27 15.80
CA GLU A 125 5.61 16.40 16.82
C GLU A 125 6.17 14.97 16.77
N VAL A 126 6.72 14.54 15.65
CA VAL A 126 7.25 13.18 15.44
C VAL A 126 8.76 13.25 15.25
N GLU A 127 9.50 12.39 15.94
CA GLU A 127 10.95 12.38 15.88
C GLU A 127 11.46 12.00 14.47
N PRO A 128 12.42 12.74 13.90
CA PRO A 128 13.04 12.37 12.63
C PRO A 128 13.63 10.96 12.68
N ARG A 129 13.47 10.21 11.59
CA ARG A 129 13.94 8.81 11.47
C ARG A 129 13.40 7.86 12.55
N SER A 130 12.27 8.14 13.19
CA SER A 130 11.67 7.23 14.17
C SER A 130 10.72 6.22 13.55
N CYS A 131 10.02 6.58 12.46
CA CYS A 131 8.96 5.77 11.90
C CYS A 131 9.47 4.62 11.02
N ARG A 132 8.84 3.45 11.12
CA ARG A 132 9.02 2.35 10.16
C ARG A 132 7.92 2.27 9.12
N PHE A 133 6.76 2.87 9.39
CA PHE A 133 5.60 2.84 8.50
C PHE A 133 4.82 4.16 8.61
N VAL A 134 4.60 4.82 7.46
CA VAL A 134 3.84 6.07 7.35
C VAL A 134 2.74 5.91 6.30
N HIS A 135 1.50 6.23 6.65
CA HIS A 135 0.35 6.29 5.73
C HIS A 135 -0.11 7.74 5.56
N ILE A 136 -0.24 8.20 4.32
CA ILE A 136 -0.72 9.55 3.96
C ILE A 136 -2.03 9.42 3.18
N ASP A 137 -3.11 9.94 3.77
CA ASP A 137 -4.50 9.85 3.32
C ASP A 137 -5.33 11.07 3.80
N ALA A 138 -4.73 12.26 3.83
CA ALA A 138 -5.37 13.47 4.39
C ALA A 138 -6.02 14.37 3.32
N SER A 139 -5.22 15.17 2.61
CA SER A 139 -5.72 16.15 1.63
C SER A 139 -5.57 15.63 0.20
N HIS A 140 -6.43 16.10 -0.71
CA HIS A 140 -6.29 15.81 -2.14
C HIS A 140 -5.60 16.92 -2.95
N LEU A 141 -5.16 17.99 -2.27
CA LEU A 141 -4.48 19.12 -2.90
C LEU A 141 -2.97 18.88 -2.99
N TYR A 142 -2.38 19.27 -4.12
CA TYR A 142 -0.97 19.01 -4.43
C TYR A 142 -0.02 19.54 -3.34
N GLU A 143 -0.24 20.76 -2.86
CA GLU A 143 0.66 21.46 -1.95
C GLU A 143 0.77 20.73 -0.60
N HIS A 144 -0.37 20.27 -0.07
CA HIS A 144 -0.43 19.52 1.19
C HIS A 144 0.21 18.13 1.03
N VAL A 145 -0.16 17.40 -0.02
CA VAL A 145 0.39 16.05 -0.27
C VAL A 145 1.91 16.11 -0.53
N TYR A 146 2.38 17.12 -1.26
CA TYR A 146 3.81 17.31 -1.50
C TYR A 146 4.59 17.50 -0.20
N GLY A 147 4.04 18.32 0.71
CA GLY A 147 4.56 18.54 2.05
C GLY A 147 4.54 17.28 2.91
N ASP A 148 3.42 16.56 2.93
CA ASP A 148 3.26 15.32 3.70
C ASP A 148 4.24 14.23 3.24
N ILE A 149 4.47 14.08 1.93
CA ILE A 149 5.48 13.15 1.41
C ILE A 149 6.89 13.57 1.83
N GLY A 150 7.16 14.88 1.87
CA GLY A 150 8.44 15.42 2.38
C GLY A 150 8.64 15.11 3.86
N ALA A 151 7.61 15.31 4.68
CA ALA A 151 7.62 14.93 6.08
C ALA A 151 7.86 13.42 6.25
N ALA A 152 7.14 12.58 5.49
CA ALA A 152 7.34 11.13 5.55
C ALA A 152 8.77 10.71 5.21
N HIS A 153 9.42 11.35 4.22
CA HIS A 153 10.82 11.09 3.90
C HIS A 153 11.77 11.33 5.08
N ASP A 154 11.53 12.39 5.85
CA ASP A 154 12.40 12.79 6.96
C ASP A 154 12.12 11.99 8.24
N LEU A 155 10.86 11.59 8.44
CA LEU A 155 10.40 10.81 9.60
C LEU A 155 10.67 9.31 9.45
N LEU A 156 10.68 8.78 8.22
CA LEU A 156 10.93 7.36 7.99
C LEU A 156 12.41 7.00 8.20
N GLN A 157 12.63 5.86 8.85
CA GLN A 157 13.89 5.14 8.81
C GLN A 157 14.27 4.77 7.35
N PRO A 158 15.57 4.49 7.06
CA PRO A 158 16.03 4.24 5.69
C PRO A 158 15.21 3.21 4.89
N ASP A 159 14.82 2.09 5.52
CA ASP A 159 14.03 1.02 4.88
C ASP A 159 12.53 1.07 5.30
N GLY A 160 12.10 2.21 5.82
CA GLY A 160 10.72 2.44 6.19
C GLY A 160 9.79 2.46 4.96
N ILE A 161 8.52 2.16 5.20
CA ILE A 161 7.49 2.09 4.15
C ILE A 161 6.61 3.33 4.22
N VAL A 162 6.44 4.00 3.07
CA VAL A 162 5.40 5.02 2.89
C VAL A 162 4.26 4.45 2.05
N VAL A 163 3.04 4.79 2.41
CA VAL A 163 1.84 4.47 1.65
C VAL A 163 1.09 5.76 1.33
N LEU A 164 0.85 6.00 0.06
CA LEU A 164 0.16 7.20 -0.45
C LEU A 164 -1.20 6.78 -0.99
N ASP A 165 -2.27 7.29 -0.40
CA ASP A 165 -3.63 7.01 -0.89
C ASP A 165 -3.99 7.80 -2.15
N ASP A 166 -5.06 7.38 -2.81
CA ASP A 166 -5.74 8.05 -3.91
C ASP A 166 -4.89 8.58 -5.09
N PHE A 167 -3.66 8.08 -5.28
CA PHE A 167 -2.75 8.49 -6.38
C PHE A 167 -3.27 8.17 -7.80
N ARG A 168 -4.44 7.54 -7.93
CA ARG A 168 -5.11 7.21 -9.19
C ARG A 168 -6.55 7.67 -9.27
N SER A 169 -7.05 8.32 -8.22
CA SER A 169 -8.40 8.84 -8.20
C SER A 169 -8.48 10.07 -9.11
N GLU A 170 -9.48 10.10 -9.97
CA GLU A 170 -9.72 11.11 -11.00
C GLU A 170 -9.94 12.52 -10.42
N HIS A 171 -10.53 12.60 -9.24
CA HIS A 171 -10.87 13.83 -8.52
C HIS A 171 -9.72 14.33 -7.65
N THR A 172 -8.62 13.58 -7.57
CA THR A 172 -7.43 13.88 -6.73
C THR A 172 -6.16 14.06 -7.59
N PRO A 173 -6.18 14.84 -8.69
CA PRO A 173 -5.03 14.94 -9.59
C PRO A 173 -3.77 15.48 -8.87
N GLY A 174 -3.93 16.30 -7.83
CA GLY A 174 -2.82 16.79 -7.03
C GLY A 174 -2.03 15.68 -6.33
N VAL A 175 -2.73 14.67 -5.80
CA VAL A 175 -2.14 13.49 -5.18
C VAL A 175 -1.32 12.70 -6.19
N SER A 176 -1.90 12.46 -7.37
CA SER A 176 -1.22 11.75 -8.47
C SER A 176 0.08 12.46 -8.87
N ILE A 177 0.04 13.80 -9.02
CA ILE A 177 1.20 14.60 -9.39
C ILE A 177 2.27 14.52 -8.30
N ALA A 178 1.91 14.74 -7.02
CA ALA A 178 2.86 14.72 -5.90
C ALA A 178 3.52 13.35 -5.70
N ALA A 179 2.75 12.26 -5.82
CA ALA A 179 3.27 10.89 -5.68
C ALA A 179 4.29 10.55 -6.78
N TRP A 180 3.97 10.83 -8.05
CA TRP A 180 4.89 10.54 -9.15
C TRP A 180 6.07 11.51 -9.22
N GLU A 181 5.88 12.77 -8.82
CA GLU A 181 6.99 13.71 -8.62
C GLU A 181 7.96 13.18 -7.56
N ALA A 182 7.47 12.64 -6.44
CA ALA A 182 8.32 12.05 -5.41
C ALA A 182 9.17 10.90 -5.95
N VAL A 183 8.57 10.06 -6.81
CA VAL A 183 9.27 8.95 -7.46
C VAL A 183 10.36 9.45 -8.41
N LEU A 184 10.01 10.38 -9.30
CA LEU A 184 10.88 10.80 -10.39
C LEU A 184 11.97 11.78 -9.95
N ASN A 185 11.71 12.60 -8.92
CA ASN A 185 12.57 13.73 -8.57
C ASN A 185 13.10 13.68 -7.13
N ARG A 186 12.40 13.00 -6.21
CA ARG A 186 12.76 12.96 -4.77
C ARG A 186 13.16 11.57 -4.27
N GLY A 187 13.46 10.65 -5.19
CA GLY A 187 14.09 9.36 -4.88
C GLY A 187 13.18 8.30 -4.27
N LEU A 188 11.87 8.52 -4.20
CA LEU A 188 10.93 7.50 -3.72
C LEU A 188 10.94 6.30 -4.67
N ARG A 189 11.20 5.10 -4.15
CA ARG A 189 11.18 3.87 -4.95
C ARG A 189 9.84 3.16 -4.77
N PRO A 190 9.01 3.04 -5.83
CA PRO A 190 7.74 2.34 -5.74
C PRO A 190 7.99 0.84 -5.55
N ILE A 191 7.36 0.25 -4.55
CA ILE A 191 7.38 -1.19 -4.29
C ILE A 191 6.24 -1.86 -5.05
N CYS A 192 5.01 -1.42 -4.80
CA CYS A 192 3.82 -1.90 -5.49
C CYS A 192 2.69 -0.87 -5.48
N LEU A 193 1.71 -1.11 -6.35
CA LEU A 193 0.47 -0.36 -6.44
C LEU A 193 -0.71 -1.30 -6.15
N SER A 194 -1.65 -0.85 -5.34
CA SER A 194 -3.00 -1.38 -5.34
C SER A 194 -3.87 -0.62 -6.35
N THR A 195 -5.19 -0.74 -6.24
CA THR A 195 -6.09 0.08 -7.05
C THR A 195 -5.99 1.56 -6.68
N GLN A 196 -5.91 1.88 -5.39
CA GLN A 196 -5.97 3.24 -4.86
C GLN A 196 -4.65 3.71 -4.24
N LYS A 197 -3.77 2.81 -3.77
CA LYS A 197 -2.57 3.16 -2.99
C LYS A 197 -1.26 2.88 -3.72
N LEU A 198 -0.28 3.77 -3.55
CA LEU A 198 1.12 3.55 -3.92
C LEU A 198 1.92 3.24 -2.66
N TYR A 199 2.61 2.10 -2.66
CA TYR A 199 3.52 1.70 -1.58
C TYR A 199 4.95 1.94 -2.05
N GLY A 200 5.77 2.58 -1.23
CA GLY A 200 7.15 2.89 -1.59
C GLY A 200 8.09 2.92 -0.39
N THR A 201 9.37 3.08 -0.69
CA THR A 201 10.45 3.27 0.28
C THR A 201 11.55 4.14 -0.35
N TRP A 202 12.32 4.85 0.46
CA TRP A 202 13.53 5.53 -0.01
C TRP A 202 14.79 4.65 0.08
N GLY A 203 14.70 3.51 0.77
CA GLY A 203 15.75 2.49 0.86
C GLY A 203 15.80 1.58 -0.38
N ASP A 204 16.26 0.35 -0.20
CA ASP A 204 16.25 -0.63 -1.28
C ASP A 204 14.89 -1.34 -1.41
N SER A 205 14.18 -1.09 -2.53
CA SER A 205 12.91 -1.75 -2.81
C SER A 205 13.05 -3.19 -3.31
N SER A 206 14.24 -3.63 -3.73
CA SER A 206 14.43 -4.89 -4.46
C SER A 206 14.04 -6.11 -3.62
N ALA A 207 14.55 -6.19 -2.39
CA ALA A 207 14.28 -7.31 -1.49
C ALA A 207 12.79 -7.44 -1.16
N VAL A 208 12.14 -6.31 -0.82
CA VAL A 208 10.71 -6.30 -0.50
C VAL A 208 9.84 -6.60 -1.73
N GLN A 209 10.25 -6.17 -2.92
CA GLN A 209 9.57 -6.54 -4.17
C GLN A 209 9.67 -8.04 -4.48
N GLU A 210 10.84 -8.64 -4.31
CA GLU A 210 11.03 -10.08 -4.52
C GLU A 210 10.19 -10.92 -3.55
N GLU A 211 10.17 -10.54 -2.27
CA GLU A 211 9.35 -11.19 -1.25
C GLU A 211 7.85 -11.02 -1.52
N LEU A 212 7.42 -9.82 -1.94
CA LEU A 212 6.03 -9.56 -2.32
C LEU A 212 5.61 -10.44 -3.49
N LEU A 213 6.42 -10.47 -4.56
CA LEU A 213 6.18 -11.31 -5.73
C LEU A 213 6.11 -12.79 -5.35
N SER A 214 6.95 -13.24 -4.42
CA SER A 214 6.91 -14.61 -3.90
C SER A 214 5.60 -14.88 -3.16
N MET A 215 5.17 -13.96 -2.30
CA MET A 215 3.93 -14.10 -1.52
C MET A 215 2.67 -14.12 -2.39
N VAL A 216 2.60 -13.29 -3.43
CA VAL A 216 1.41 -13.24 -4.29
C VAL A 216 1.43 -14.30 -5.40
N ARG A 217 2.56 -14.95 -5.65
CA ARG A 217 2.68 -15.95 -6.72
C ARG A 217 1.84 -17.18 -6.38
N GLY A 218 0.90 -17.50 -7.27
CA GLY A 218 -0.01 -18.64 -7.11
C GLY A 218 -1.28 -18.31 -6.33
N ARG A 219 -1.45 -17.07 -5.88
CA ARG A 219 -2.76 -16.58 -5.41
C ARG A 219 -3.72 -16.47 -6.59
N GLU A 220 -4.93 -17.00 -6.42
CA GLU A 220 -5.99 -16.93 -7.45
C GLU A 220 -6.97 -15.78 -7.20
N ASP A 221 -6.90 -15.16 -6.03
CA ASP A 221 -7.76 -14.10 -5.51
C ASP A 221 -7.20 -12.68 -5.74
N CYS A 222 -6.06 -12.57 -6.44
CA CYS A 222 -5.41 -11.32 -6.76
C CYS A 222 -4.80 -11.37 -8.17
N HIS A 223 -5.06 -10.33 -8.96
CA HIS A 223 -4.39 -10.12 -10.24
C HIS A 223 -3.03 -9.47 -10.01
N LEU A 224 -1.99 -10.10 -10.53
CA LEU A 224 -0.62 -9.60 -10.53
C LEU A 224 -0.20 -9.18 -11.94
N SER A 225 0.42 -8.02 -12.05
CA SER A 225 1.21 -7.63 -13.22
C SER A 225 2.44 -6.85 -12.78
N VAL A 226 3.49 -6.88 -13.59
CA VAL A 226 4.69 -6.07 -13.38
C VAL A 226 4.95 -5.29 -14.65
N GLN A 227 5.14 -3.98 -14.53
CA GLN A 227 5.41 -3.09 -15.65
C GLN A 227 6.69 -2.30 -15.38
N GLN A 228 7.53 -2.16 -16.40
CA GLN A 228 8.64 -1.20 -16.36
C GLN A 228 8.12 0.19 -16.74
N ALA A 229 8.32 1.18 -15.88
CA ALA A 229 8.00 2.56 -16.20
C ALA A 229 9.02 3.51 -15.55
N ALA A 230 9.53 4.46 -16.32
CA ALA A 230 10.51 5.46 -15.88
C ALA A 230 11.72 4.89 -15.09
N GLY A 231 12.20 3.68 -15.47
CA GLY A 231 13.33 3.03 -14.81
C GLY A 231 12.97 2.22 -13.55
N HIS A 232 11.70 2.12 -13.19
CA HIS A 232 11.23 1.36 -12.02
C HIS A 232 10.43 0.11 -12.44
N PRO A 233 10.67 -1.05 -11.79
CA PRO A 233 9.73 -2.16 -11.82
C PRO A 233 8.53 -1.81 -10.93
N ILE A 234 7.34 -1.72 -11.53
CA ILE A 234 6.11 -1.37 -10.83
C ILE A 234 5.24 -2.63 -10.74
N ILE A 235 5.20 -3.21 -9.55
CA ILE A 235 4.31 -4.33 -9.23
C ILE A 235 2.90 -3.76 -9.05
N ARG A 236 1.92 -4.31 -9.77
CA ARG A 236 0.52 -3.92 -9.65
C ARG A 236 -0.31 -5.09 -9.20
N LEU A 237 -1.06 -4.86 -8.14
CA LEU A 237 -1.98 -5.82 -7.54
C LEU A 237 -3.41 -5.28 -7.66
N LYS A 238 -4.35 -6.17 -7.95
CA LYS A 238 -5.78 -5.85 -7.95
C LYS A 238 -6.54 -7.02 -7.37
N SER A 239 -7.43 -6.76 -6.40
CA SER A 239 -8.28 -7.80 -5.83
C SER A 239 -9.15 -8.47 -6.88
N LYS A 240 -9.38 -9.78 -6.72
CA LYS A 240 -10.27 -10.59 -7.54
C LYS A 240 -11.00 -11.58 -6.63
N ASN A 241 -12.22 -11.23 -6.20
CA ASN A 241 -12.98 -12.04 -5.23
C ASN A 241 -12.18 -12.33 -3.93
N MET A 242 -11.36 -11.37 -3.52
CA MET A 242 -10.53 -11.50 -2.33
C MET A 242 -11.40 -11.36 -1.08
N GLU A 243 -11.19 -12.23 -0.10
CA GLU A 243 -11.76 -12.07 1.22
C GLU A 243 -10.88 -11.14 2.07
N ALA A 244 -11.51 -10.45 3.02
CA ALA A 244 -10.76 -9.65 3.99
C ALA A 244 -9.84 -10.56 4.82
N PRO A 245 -8.60 -10.14 5.14
CA PRO A 245 -7.78 -10.89 6.07
C PRO A 245 -8.48 -11.02 7.42
N PRO A 246 -8.27 -12.13 8.16
CA PRO A 246 -8.83 -12.28 9.50
C PRO A 246 -8.43 -11.09 10.40
N PHE A 247 -9.42 -10.49 11.05
CA PHE A 247 -9.22 -9.40 12.00
C PHE A 247 -10.02 -9.67 13.28
N PRO A 248 -9.50 -9.32 14.48
CA PRO A 248 -10.23 -9.52 15.73
C PRO A 248 -11.60 -8.83 15.73
N TYR A 249 -12.59 -9.48 16.34
CA TYR A 249 -13.84 -8.82 16.68
C TYR A 249 -13.60 -7.75 17.74
N SER A 250 -14.40 -6.69 17.71
CA SER A 250 -14.41 -5.67 18.76
C SER A 250 -14.89 -6.23 20.12
N ARG A 251 -14.69 -5.44 21.18
CA ARG A 251 -15.28 -5.69 22.52
C ARG A 251 -16.81 -5.69 22.57
N HIS A 252 -17.48 -5.27 21.49
CA HIS A 252 -18.94 -5.22 21.38
C HIS A 252 -19.55 -6.44 20.70
N HIS A 253 -18.73 -7.40 20.24
CA HIS A 253 -19.21 -8.63 19.66
C HIS A 253 -19.73 -9.59 20.75
N THR A 254 -21.03 -9.92 20.70
CA THR A 254 -21.72 -10.74 21.71
C THR A 254 -21.77 -12.24 21.39
N GLY A 255 -21.07 -12.70 20.35
CA GLY A 255 -20.97 -14.13 20.02
C GLY A 255 -22.23 -14.76 19.41
N GLU A 256 -23.28 -13.98 19.11
CA GLU A 256 -24.34 -14.47 18.23
C GLU A 256 -23.75 -14.74 16.85
N ALA A 257 -23.90 -15.99 16.40
CA ALA A 257 -23.33 -16.48 15.17
C ALA A 257 -23.76 -15.59 13.99
N ASP A 258 -22.83 -14.80 13.47
CA ASP A 258 -22.88 -14.37 12.08
C ASP A 258 -23.09 -15.65 11.25
N GLY A 259 -24.28 -15.81 10.69
CA GLY A 259 -24.68 -17.04 10.01
C GLY A 259 -23.73 -17.36 8.86
N GLY A 260 -22.85 -18.35 9.07
CA GLY A 260 -21.99 -18.89 8.03
C GLY A 260 -20.76 -19.64 8.55
N GLY A 261 -20.89 -20.96 8.72
CA GLY A 261 -19.74 -21.87 8.57
C GLY A 261 -19.13 -22.49 9.83
N THR A 262 -19.72 -23.62 10.24
CA THR A 262 -19.10 -24.81 10.87
C THR A 262 -17.93 -24.64 11.84
N SER A 263 -18.21 -24.90 13.13
CA SER A 263 -17.23 -25.10 14.21
C SER A 263 -16.20 -26.19 13.88
N PRO A 264 -14.89 -25.99 14.16
CA PRO A 264 -13.95 -27.09 14.18
C PRO A 264 -14.05 -27.84 15.51
N GLY A 265 -14.39 -29.13 15.42
CA GLY A 265 -14.24 -30.07 16.53
C GLY A 265 -12.79 -30.17 16.98
N ARG A 266 -12.62 -30.31 18.30
CA ARG A 266 -11.34 -30.64 18.95
C ARG A 266 -10.69 -31.85 18.27
N ALA A 267 -9.47 -31.70 17.77
CA ALA A 267 -8.57 -32.82 17.51
C ALA A 267 -7.15 -32.48 17.96
N SER A 268 -6.56 -33.45 18.65
CA SER A 268 -5.28 -33.46 19.35
C SER A 268 -4.07 -33.28 18.44
N VAL A 269 -3.11 -32.49 18.91
CA VAL A 269 -1.81 -32.26 18.28
C VAL A 269 -0.91 -33.50 18.41
N SER A 270 -0.50 -34.10 17.28
CA SER A 270 0.71 -34.92 17.22
C SER A 270 1.75 -34.23 16.33
N ARG A 271 2.91 -33.91 16.90
CA ARG A 271 4.04 -33.26 16.20
C ARG A 271 4.89 -34.33 15.51
N ARG A 272 5.10 -34.20 14.20
CA ARG A 272 6.27 -34.78 13.50
C ARG A 272 6.97 -33.71 12.68
N PRO A 273 8.31 -33.66 12.65
CA PRO A 273 9.05 -32.61 11.96
C PRO A 273 9.08 -32.87 10.45
N VAL A 274 8.79 -31.85 9.65
CA VAL A 274 8.93 -31.90 8.19
C VAL A 274 10.31 -31.37 7.82
N THR A 275 11.12 -32.23 7.19
CA THR A 275 12.43 -31.87 6.64
C THR A 275 12.27 -31.36 5.21
N TRP A 276 12.85 -30.20 4.91
CA TRP A 276 12.77 -29.55 3.59
C TRP A 276 13.85 -30.13 2.67
N ARG A 277 13.48 -31.04 1.76
CA ARG A 277 14.38 -31.51 0.70
C ARG A 277 14.31 -30.58 -0.51
N ARG A 278 15.42 -29.91 -0.81
CA ARG A 278 15.65 -29.16 -2.06
C ARG A 278 15.52 -30.11 -3.26
N ARG A 279 14.65 -29.76 -4.22
CA ARG A 279 14.71 -30.30 -5.59
C ARG A 279 14.97 -29.16 -6.56
N THR A 280 16.18 -29.12 -7.10
CA THR A 280 16.55 -28.34 -8.28
C THR A 280 15.91 -28.95 -9.52
N LYS A 281 15.16 -28.16 -10.28
CA LYS A 281 14.94 -28.43 -11.71
C LYS A 281 15.20 -27.15 -12.50
N ARG A 282 16.21 -27.25 -13.37
CA ARG A 282 16.47 -26.34 -14.49
C ARG A 282 15.41 -26.56 -15.56
N ILE A 283 14.80 -25.48 -16.06
CA ILE A 283 14.32 -25.37 -17.46
C ILE A 283 14.52 -23.92 -17.90
N ALA A 284 15.09 -23.74 -19.09
CA ALA A 284 15.31 -22.48 -19.80
C ALA A 284 14.42 -22.42 -21.05
N ALA A 285 14.33 -21.21 -21.63
CA ALA A 285 13.74 -20.83 -22.94
C ALA A 285 12.19 -20.85 -22.99
N ASP A 286 11.43 -19.91 -23.56
CA ASP A 286 11.58 -18.66 -24.35
C ASP A 286 10.33 -17.79 -23.98
N VAL A 287 10.13 -16.49 -24.27
CA VAL A 287 10.02 -15.81 -25.57
C VAL A 287 9.92 -14.29 -25.29
N LEU A 288 10.63 -13.49 -26.10
CA LEU A 288 10.70 -12.02 -26.08
C LEU A 288 9.42 -11.32 -26.61
N PRO A 289 9.20 -10.02 -26.29
CA PRO A 289 7.98 -9.26 -26.61
C PRO A 289 7.84 -8.86 -28.09
N PRO A 290 6.61 -8.59 -28.57
CA PRO A 290 6.32 -8.37 -29.98
C PRO A 290 6.34 -6.88 -30.35
N VAL A 291 7.50 -6.26 -30.62
CA VAL A 291 7.56 -5.02 -31.43
C VAL A 291 8.91 -4.92 -32.15
N LEU A 292 8.98 -5.43 -33.38
CA LEU A 292 9.95 -4.99 -34.40
C LEU A 292 9.37 -5.32 -35.77
N THR A 293 8.39 -4.53 -36.20
CA THR A 293 7.88 -4.53 -37.57
C THR A 293 8.35 -3.24 -38.25
N ARG A 294 9.00 -3.41 -39.41
CA ARG A 294 9.55 -2.39 -40.35
C ARG A 294 10.94 -1.82 -40.06
N ALA A 295 11.95 -2.63 -40.34
CA ALA A 295 13.08 -2.29 -41.22
C ALA A 295 13.92 -3.55 -41.41
N ILE A 296 14.63 -3.66 -42.55
CA ILE A 296 15.50 -4.79 -42.94
C ILE A 296 14.74 -5.93 -43.67
N ARG A 297 14.07 -5.58 -44.76
CA ARG A 297 13.90 -6.46 -45.92
C ARG A 297 14.60 -5.77 -47.10
N GLY A 298 15.85 -6.14 -47.34
CA GLY A 298 16.64 -5.55 -48.43
C GLY A 298 18.16 -5.59 -48.22
N ALA A 299 18.72 -6.72 -47.78
CA ALA A 299 20.17 -6.92 -47.82
C ALA A 299 20.53 -8.41 -47.66
N ARG A 300 20.14 -9.25 -48.62
CA ARG A 300 20.69 -10.63 -48.75
C ARG A 300 20.48 -11.23 -50.15
N ALA A 301 20.65 -10.42 -51.19
CA ALA A 301 20.68 -10.87 -52.58
C ALA A 301 21.77 -10.12 -53.36
N SER A 302 23.02 -10.23 -52.91
CA SER A 302 24.19 -9.80 -53.68
C SER A 302 25.46 -10.26 -52.97
N ARG A 303 25.81 -11.53 -53.18
CA ARG A 303 27.17 -12.10 -53.03
C ARG A 303 27.17 -13.55 -53.51
N ARG A 304 27.09 -13.72 -54.83
CA ARG A 304 27.52 -14.94 -55.53
C ARG A 304 27.64 -14.68 -57.03
N THR A 305 28.74 -14.04 -57.42
CA THR A 305 29.26 -14.17 -58.79
C THR A 305 30.78 -14.08 -58.71
N THR A 306 31.41 -15.25 -58.72
CA THR A 306 32.85 -15.42 -58.89
C THR A 306 33.22 -15.29 -60.36
N ALA A 307 34.17 -14.40 -60.61
CA ALA A 307 35.22 -14.43 -61.64
C ALA A 307 35.07 -15.36 -62.86
N ARG A 308 35.06 -14.77 -64.05
CA ARG A 308 35.77 -15.29 -65.22
C ARG A 308 36.44 -14.14 -65.99
N LEU A 309 37.71 -14.35 -66.30
CA LEU A 309 38.68 -13.43 -66.91
C LEU A 309 38.40 -13.13 -68.40
N PRO A 310 39.06 -12.10 -68.99
CA PRO A 310 38.69 -11.50 -70.27
C PRO A 310 39.42 -12.14 -71.47
N GLY A 311 38.86 -11.94 -72.66
CA GLY A 311 39.54 -12.24 -73.92
C GLY A 311 38.94 -11.50 -75.11
N GLY A 312 39.73 -10.61 -75.70
CA GLY A 312 39.83 -10.44 -77.16
C GLY A 312 39.00 -9.35 -77.85
N SER A 313 39.71 -8.27 -78.23
CA SER A 313 39.79 -7.63 -79.57
C SER A 313 38.49 -7.45 -80.38
N LEU A 314 38.13 -6.25 -80.87
CA LEU A 314 38.86 -5.27 -81.67
C LEU A 314 38.26 -3.88 -81.46
#